data_AF-A0A7S0M447-F1
#
_entry.id   AF-A0A7S0M447-F1
#
_cell.length_a   1.000
_cell.length_b   1.000
_cell.length_c   1.000
_cell.angle_alpha   90.00
_cell.angle_beta   90.00
_cell.angle_gamma   90.00
#
_symmetry.space_group_name_H-M   'P 1'
#
loop_
_entity.id
_entity.type
_entity.pdbx_description
1 polymer ?
#
loop_
_entity_poly.entity_id
_entity_poly.type
_entity_poly.pdbx_seq_one_letter_code
_entity_poly.pdbx_strand_id
1 'polypeptide(L)'
;GFSFATSCVVSRVDLWRQPAVREFLDEVDKAGGIYKVRWPDSAIHFLAASIYLAAQELVQLVFIPCWHQNFVILPQPWVDSPDRNPDGSPKDGVQQPRPAQQQPRQQQQQQQQQQQ
;
A
#
# COMPACT_ATOMS: atom_id res chain seq x y z
N GLY A 1 -13.16 -2.38 9.20
CA GLY A 1 -11.73 -2.19 9.55
C GLY A 1 -10.88 -2.61 8.38
N PHE A 2 -9.68 -2.03 8.24
CA PHE A 2 -8.70 -2.45 7.22
C PHE A 2 -7.92 -3.67 7.73
N SER A 3 -7.74 -4.69 6.89
CA SER A 3 -6.97 -5.91 7.21
C SER A 3 -6.60 -6.66 5.93
N PHE A 4 -5.62 -7.58 6.01
CA PHE A 4 -5.30 -8.47 4.89
C PHE A 4 -6.22 -9.68 4.81
N ALA A 5 -6.50 -10.18 3.61
CA ALA A 5 -7.08 -11.51 3.45
C ALA A 5 -5.98 -12.57 3.65
N THR A 6 -5.73 -13.00 4.89
CA THR A 6 -4.60 -13.88 5.26
C THR A 6 -4.60 -15.24 4.57
N SER A 7 -5.75 -15.71 4.10
CA SER A 7 -5.87 -16.88 3.22
C SER A 7 -5.20 -16.69 1.84
N CYS A 8 -4.93 -15.46 1.44
CA CYS A 8 -4.29 -15.07 0.18
C CYS A 8 -2.95 -14.35 0.40
N VAL A 9 -2.37 -14.42 1.61
CA VAL A 9 -1.10 -13.76 1.94
C VAL A 9 0.06 -14.72 1.77
N VAL A 10 1.12 -14.23 1.11
CA VAL A 10 2.43 -14.86 1.09
C VAL A 10 3.37 -13.97 1.88
N SER A 11 4.07 -14.53 2.86
CA SER A 11 4.99 -13.78 3.72
C SER A 11 6.30 -14.51 3.93
N ARG A 12 7.35 -13.74 4.16
CA ARG A 12 8.64 -14.25 4.63
C ARG A 12 8.53 -14.77 6.07
N VAL A 13 8.97 -16.00 6.30
CA VAL A 13 8.86 -16.65 7.62
C VAL A 13 9.73 -15.96 8.67
N ASP A 14 10.86 -15.39 8.26
CA ASP A 14 11.79 -14.69 9.13
C ASP A 14 11.24 -13.41 9.74
N LEU A 15 10.29 -12.73 9.08
CA LEU A 15 9.54 -11.60 9.64
C LEU A 15 8.94 -11.96 11.00
N TRP A 16 8.21 -13.08 11.07
CA TRP A 16 7.52 -13.54 12.28
C TRP A 16 8.45 -14.05 13.37
N ARG A 17 9.74 -14.22 13.05
CA ARG A 17 10.79 -14.65 13.99
C ARG A 17 11.59 -13.48 14.55
N GLN A 18 11.44 -12.28 14.01
CA GLN A 18 12.14 -11.10 14.50
C GLN A 18 11.76 -10.83 15.97
N PRO A 19 12.72 -10.46 16.84
CA PRO A 19 12.45 -10.25 18.26
C PRO A 19 11.32 -9.24 18.52
N ALA A 20 11.31 -8.11 17.79
CA ALA A 20 10.30 -7.08 17.95
C ALA A 20 8.89 -7.55 17.58
N VAL A 21 8.76 -8.33 16.49
CA VAL A 21 7.48 -8.92 16.08
C VAL A 21 7.01 -9.96 17.10
N ARG A 22 7.94 -10.76 17.67
CA ARG A 22 7.60 -11.73 18.72
C ARG A 22 7.13 -11.08 20.02
N GLU A 23 7.77 -9.99 20.43
CA GLU A 23 7.34 -9.21 21.60
C GLU A 23 5.93 -8.64 21.40
N PHE A 24 5.65 -8.09 20.22
CA PHE A 24 4.29 -7.65 19.88
C PHE A 24 3.26 -8.79 19.95
N LEU A 25 3.58 -9.96 19.39
CA LEU A 25 2.66 -11.11 19.42
C LEU A 25 2.44 -11.63 20.85
N ASP A 26 3.46 -11.56 21.72
CA ASP A 26 3.37 -11.91 23.14
C ASP A 26 2.43 -10.94 23.89
N GLU A 27 2.50 -9.65 23.61
CA GLU A 27 1.58 -8.66 24.18
C GLU A 27 0.14 -8.85 23.68
N VAL A 28 -0.04 -9.19 22.40
CA VAL A 28 -1.36 -9.55 21.84
C VAL A 28 -1.97 -10.77 22.54
N ASP A 29 -1.15 -11.80 22.82
CA ASP A 29 -1.59 -13.00 23.52
C ASP A 29 -1.97 -12.69 24.98
N LYS A 30 -1.11 -11.96 25.71
CA LYS A 30 -1.37 -11.53 27.10
C LYS A 30 -2.64 -10.69 27.24
N ALA A 31 -2.94 -9.83 26.27
CA ALA A 31 -4.19 -9.06 26.26
C ALA A 31 -5.43 -9.98 26.22
N GLY A 32 -5.30 -11.19 25.66
CA GLY A 32 -6.34 -12.21 25.62
C GLY A 32 -7.49 -11.90 24.66
N GLY A 33 -7.32 -10.92 23.78
CA GLY A 33 -8.37 -10.45 22.86
C GLY A 33 -8.79 -11.51 21.83
N ILE A 34 -7.87 -12.42 21.47
CA ILE A 34 -8.15 -13.57 20.58
C ILE A 34 -9.30 -14.42 21.15
N TYR A 35 -9.28 -14.71 22.45
CA TYR A 35 -10.27 -15.57 23.11
C TYR A 35 -11.46 -14.80 23.68
N LYS A 36 -11.24 -13.58 24.18
CA LYS A 36 -12.30 -12.80 24.86
C LYS A 36 -13.23 -12.08 23.88
N VAL A 37 -12.69 -11.57 22.77
CA VAL A 37 -13.43 -10.69 21.84
C VAL A 37 -13.20 -11.01 20.36
N ARG A 38 -12.56 -12.16 20.07
CA ARG A 38 -12.35 -12.68 18.71
C ARG A 38 -11.59 -11.73 17.80
N TRP A 39 -10.41 -11.29 18.24
CA TRP A 39 -9.47 -10.61 17.33
C TRP A 39 -9.09 -11.54 16.17
N PRO A 40 -9.33 -11.14 14.91
CA PRO A 40 -8.97 -11.95 13.77
C PRO A 40 -7.46 -11.89 13.50
N ASP A 41 -6.88 -12.98 13.03
CA ASP A 41 -5.48 -13.06 12.60
C ASP A 41 -5.18 -12.02 11.51
N SER A 42 -6.15 -11.75 10.63
CA SER A 42 -6.03 -10.75 9.58
C SER A 42 -5.69 -9.35 10.09
N ALA A 43 -6.29 -8.95 11.22
CA ALA A 43 -6.02 -7.66 11.84
C ALA A 43 -4.67 -7.66 12.56
N ILE A 44 -4.33 -8.78 13.24
CA ILE A 44 -3.04 -8.93 13.93
C ILE A 44 -1.88 -8.89 12.91
N HIS A 45 -2.01 -9.61 11.81
CA HIS A 45 -1.01 -9.65 10.72
C HIS A 45 -0.89 -8.28 10.05
N PHE A 46 -2.01 -7.62 9.77
CA PHE A 46 -2.02 -6.26 9.21
C PHE A 46 -1.30 -5.27 10.13
N LEU A 47 -1.57 -5.33 11.43
CA LEU A 47 -0.95 -4.42 12.40
C LEU A 47 0.55 -4.69 12.53
N ALA A 48 0.96 -5.95 12.66
CA ALA A 48 2.37 -6.32 12.71
C ALA A 48 3.13 -5.82 11.46
N ALA A 49 2.59 -6.09 10.28
CA ALA A 49 3.20 -5.66 9.04
C ALA A 49 3.27 -4.13 8.90
N SER A 50 2.22 -3.41 9.30
CA SER A 50 2.17 -1.94 9.21
C SER A 50 3.15 -1.24 10.17
N ILE A 51 3.50 -1.88 11.28
CA ILE A 51 4.44 -1.34 12.27
C ILE A 51 5.88 -1.67 11.91
N TYR A 52 6.14 -2.92 11.49
CA TYR A 52 7.49 -3.46 11.41
C TYR A 52 8.08 -3.53 10.00
N LEU A 53 7.28 -3.31 8.95
CA LEU A 53 7.78 -3.27 7.57
C LEU A 53 7.76 -1.85 7.01
N ALA A 54 8.73 -1.54 6.16
CA ALA A 54 8.63 -0.38 5.29
C ALA A 54 7.56 -0.62 4.21
N ALA A 55 6.92 0.45 3.73
CA ALA A 55 5.88 0.34 2.70
C ALA A 55 6.34 -0.40 1.43
N GLN A 56 7.62 -0.25 1.07
CA GLN A 56 8.26 -0.92 -0.07
C GLN A 56 8.46 -2.43 0.11
N GLU A 57 8.34 -2.96 1.33
CA GLU A 57 8.41 -4.40 1.60
C GLU A 57 7.03 -5.07 1.52
N LEU A 58 5.96 -4.28 1.39
CA LEU A 58 4.60 -4.74 1.18
C LEU A 58 4.24 -4.67 -0.29
N VAL A 59 4.02 -5.84 -0.89
CA VAL A 59 3.69 -5.96 -2.31
C VAL A 59 2.29 -6.52 -2.47
N GLN A 60 1.44 -5.82 -3.22
CA GLN A 60 0.15 -6.36 -3.64
C GLN A 60 0.34 -7.30 -4.84
N LEU A 61 0.02 -8.58 -4.65
CA LEU A 61 0.08 -9.57 -5.72
C LEU A 61 -1.13 -9.42 -6.65
N VAL A 62 -0.98 -8.61 -7.69
CA VAL A 62 -2.07 -8.31 -8.65
C VAL A 62 -2.18 -9.31 -9.80
N PHE A 63 -1.22 -10.22 -9.95
CA PHE A 63 -1.15 -11.15 -11.09
C PHE A 63 -1.51 -12.60 -10.72
N ILE A 64 -1.57 -12.94 -9.43
CA ILE A 64 -1.94 -14.27 -8.95
C ILE A 64 -3.40 -14.23 -8.49
N PRO A 65 -4.33 -14.94 -9.15
CA PRO A 65 -5.69 -15.03 -8.65
C PRO A 65 -5.72 -15.78 -7.31
N CYS A 66 -6.55 -15.29 -6.38
CA CYS A 66 -6.85 -16.02 -5.14
C CYS A 66 -8.34 -16.32 -5.05
N TRP A 67 -8.67 -17.60 -4.89
CA TRP A 67 -10.04 -18.08 -4.71
C TRP A 67 -10.24 -18.43 -3.24
N HIS A 68 -11.19 -17.77 -2.60
CA HIS A 68 -11.66 -18.11 -1.27
C HIS A 68 -13.19 -18.18 -1.31
N GLN A 69 -13.81 -19.05 -0.51
CA GLN A 69 -15.22 -19.44 -0.65
C GLN A 69 -16.19 -18.29 -1.01
N ASN A 70 -16.04 -17.14 -0.34
CA ASN A 70 -16.96 -16.01 -0.45
C ASN A 70 -16.39 -14.81 -1.21
N PHE A 71 -15.15 -14.87 -1.71
CA PHE A 71 -14.56 -13.79 -2.50
C PHE A 71 -13.46 -14.30 -3.42
N VAL A 72 -13.30 -13.61 -4.55
CA VAL A 72 -12.25 -13.90 -5.51
C VAL A 72 -11.44 -12.64 -5.70
N ILE A 73 -10.13 -12.73 -5.48
CA ILE A 73 -9.20 -11.68 -5.89
C ILE A 73 -8.83 -12.00 -7.33
N LEU A 74 -9.44 -11.27 -8.26
CA LEU A 74 -9.14 -11.38 -9.68
C LEU A 74 -7.82 -10.67 -9.99
N PRO A 75 -7.04 -11.22 -10.94
CA PRO A 75 -5.85 -10.55 -11.38
C PRO A 75 -6.26 -9.20 -11.99
N GLN A 76 -5.52 -8.16 -11.65
CA GLN A 76 -5.66 -6.92 -12.41
C GLN A 76 -5.14 -7.19 -13.82
N PRO A 77 -5.87 -6.78 -14.87
CA PRO A 77 -5.35 -6.87 -16.21
C PRO A 77 -4.00 -6.17 -16.25
N TRP A 78 -3.03 -6.80 -16.91
CA TRP A 78 -1.75 -6.16 -17.13
C TRP A 78 -1.99 -4.90 -17.97
N VAL A 79 -1.89 -3.74 -17.32
CA VAL A 79 -1.91 -2.45 -18.01
C VAL A 79 -0.47 -2.00 -18.08
N ASP A 80 0.08 -1.93 -19.29
CA ASP A 80 1.37 -1.29 -19.51
C ASP A 80 1.24 0.21 -19.21
N SER A 81 1.53 0.60 -17.97
CA SER A 81 1.68 2.00 -17.62
C SER A 81 2.97 2.50 -18.26
N PRO A 82 2.92 3.55 -19.10
CA PRO A 82 4.13 4.06 -19.77
C PRO A 82 5.15 4.64 -18.76
N ASP A 83 4.69 5.01 -17.57
CA ASP A 83 5.44 5.75 -16.55
C ASP A 83 5.77 4.94 -15.30
N ARG A 84 5.12 3.79 -15.08
CA ARG A 84 5.31 2.98 -13.86
C ARG A 84 5.53 1.50 -14.10
N ASN A 85 6.35 0.92 -13.26
CA ASN A 85 6.59 -0.51 -13.11
C ASN A 85 5.40 -1.18 -12.41
N PRO A 86 5.28 -2.52 -12.49
CA PRO A 86 4.21 -3.28 -11.85
C PRO A 86 4.17 -3.16 -10.31
N ASP A 87 5.30 -2.83 -9.68
CA ASP A 87 5.41 -2.54 -8.25
C ASP A 87 5.02 -1.09 -7.90
N GLY A 88 4.58 -0.30 -8.89
CA GLY A 88 4.22 1.11 -8.73
C GLY A 88 5.41 2.07 -8.71
N SER A 89 6.65 1.58 -8.80
CA SER A 89 7.83 2.46 -8.94
C SER A 89 7.85 3.13 -10.32
N PRO A 90 8.43 4.34 -10.46
CA PRO A 90 8.60 4.96 -11.77
C PRO A 90 9.51 4.12 -12.67
N LYS A 91 9.20 4.03 -13.97
CA LYS A 91 10.12 3.46 -14.95
C LYS A 91 11.35 4.36 -15.12
N ASP A 92 12.54 3.75 -15.17
CA ASP A 92 13.80 4.48 -15.36
C ASP A 92 13.73 5.36 -16.62
N GLY A 93 14.03 6.65 -16.47
CA GLY A 93 14.00 7.63 -17.56
C GLY A 93 12.66 8.36 -17.75
N VAL A 94 11.61 8.05 -16.99
CA VAL A 94 10.36 8.82 -17.03
C VAL A 94 10.41 9.94 -16.00
N GLN A 95 10.83 11.11 -16.45
CA GLN A 95 10.77 12.32 -15.64
C GLN A 95 9.30 12.67 -15.39
N GLN A 96 8.86 12.67 -14.14
CA GLN A 96 7.52 13.15 -13.77
C GLN A 96 7.30 14.49 -14.50
N PRO A 97 6.18 14.69 -15.23
CA PRO A 97 5.89 16.00 -15.79
C PRO A 97 5.91 16.97 -14.61
N ARG A 98 6.85 17.93 -14.65
CA ARG A 98 6.94 18.99 -13.64
C ARG A 98 5.52 19.52 -13.44
N PRO A 99 5.03 19.66 -12.19
CA PRO A 99 3.75 20.30 -11.98
C PRO A 99 3.84 21.63 -12.70
N ALA A 100 2.98 21.82 -13.71
CA ALA A 100 3.00 23.01 -14.53
C ALA A 100 2.96 24.18 -13.55
N GLN A 101 4.07 24.93 -13.45
CA GLN A 101 4.07 26.19 -12.73
C GLN A 101 2.95 26.98 -13.37
N GLN A 102 1.83 27.12 -12.66
CA GLN A 102 0.76 28.01 -13.04
C GLN A 102 1.38 29.40 -13.01
N GLN A 103 1.92 29.84 -14.15
CA GLN A 103 2.26 31.24 -14.34
C GLN A 103 0.96 32.01 -14.10
N PRO A 104 0.94 32.98 -13.18
CA PRO A 104 -0.28 33.71 -12.89
C PRO A 104 -0.67 34.51 -14.13
N ARG A 105 -1.72 34.07 -14.83
CA ARG A 105 -2.38 34.77 -15.95
C ARG A 105 -2.78 36.21 -15.64
N GLN A 106 -2.66 36.65 -14.38
CA GLN A 106 -3.05 37.98 -13.92
C GLN A 106 -2.08 39.10 -14.35
N GLN A 107 -0.80 38.83 -14.60
CA GLN A 107 0.12 39.91 -15.02
C GLN A 107 -0.04 40.31 -16.50
N GLN A 108 -0.49 39.39 -17.36
CA GLN A 108 -0.66 39.67 -18.78
C GLN A 108 -1.92 40.50 -19.08
N GLN A 109 -2.97 40.37 -18.26
CA GLN A 109 -4.19 41.19 -18.41
C GLN A 109 -4.00 42.64 -17.93
N GLN A 110 -3.15 42.89 -16.92
CA GLN A 110 -2.87 44.26 -16.47
C GLN A 110 -2.06 45.08 -17.49
N GLN A 111 -1.15 44.46 -18.24
CA GLN A 111 -0.41 45.17 -19.29
C GLN A 111 -1.28 45.53 -20.50
N GLN A 112 -2.30 44.72 -20.83
CA GLN A 112 -3.25 45.06 -21.90
C GLN A 112 -4.23 46.18 -21.51
N GLN A 113 -4.56 46.33 -20.23
CA GLN A 113 -5.41 47.43 -19.77
C GLN A 113 -4.68 48.76 -19.61
N GLN A 114 -3.34 48.77 -19.53
CA GLN A 114 -2.56 50.02 -19.50
C GLN A 114 -2.21 50.57 -20.89
N GLN A 115 -2.59 49.86 -21.97
CA GLN A 115 -2.38 50.29 -23.36
C GLN A 115 -3.67 50.71 -24.08
N GLN A 116 -4.77 50.94 -23.35
CA GLN A 116 -6.00 51.54 -23.87
C GLN A 116 -6.28 52.88 -23.20
#